data_AF-A0A842Q932-F1
#
_entry.id   AF-A0A842Q932-F1
#
_cell.length_a   1.000
_cell.length_b   1.000
_cell.length_c   1.000
_cell.angle_alpha   90.00
_cell.angle_beta   90.00
_cell.angle_gamma   90.00
#
_symmetry.space_group_name_H-M   'P 1'
#
loop_
_entity.id
_entity.type
_entity.pdbx_description
1 polymer ?
#
loop_
_entity_poly.entity_id
_entity_poly.type
_entity_poly.pdbx_seq_one_letter_code
_entity_poly.pdbx_strand_id
1 'polypeptide(L)'
;MKKIKLNYFVDMIMALSFMIASVSGLIFFPFSDGVRRYISVDFLGIPRNNWKIIHDWSGLILVLTVVLHLILHWKWIVCMTKNFVRRKKKDKC
;
A
#
# COMPACT_ATOMS: atom_id res chain seq x y z
N MET A 1 -6.51 25.42 -3.67
CA MET A 1 -6.85 24.87 -2.34
C MET A 1 -7.34 23.42 -2.37
N LYS A 2 -8.38 23.06 -3.16
CA LYS A 2 -8.99 21.70 -3.11
C LYS A 2 -8.09 20.56 -3.60
N LYS A 3 -7.30 20.77 -4.67
CA LYS A 3 -6.40 19.74 -5.23
C LYS A 3 -5.29 19.30 -4.26
N ILE A 4 -4.67 20.23 -3.55
CA ILE A 4 -3.62 19.92 -2.56
C ILE A 4 -4.20 19.09 -1.41
N LYS A 5 -5.39 19.46 -0.91
CA LYS A 5 -6.09 18.70 0.13
C LYS A 5 -6.45 17.29 -0.34
N LEU A 6 -6.89 17.13 -1.60
CA LEU A 6 -7.20 15.82 -2.17
C LEU A 6 -5.96 14.93 -2.27
N ASN A 7 -4.85 15.45 -2.81
CA ASN A 7 -3.60 14.69 -2.92
C ASN A 7 -3.09 14.24 -1.55
N TYR A 8 -3.06 15.17 -0.58
CA TYR A 8 -2.67 14.85 0.79
C TYR A 8 -3.56 13.76 1.41
N PHE A 9 -4.87 13.82 1.16
CA PHE A 9 -5.81 12.82 1.67
C PHE A 9 -5.62 11.45 1.04
N VAL A 10 -5.42 11.37 -0.28
CA VAL A 10 -5.12 10.12 -0.98
C VAL A 10 -3.82 9.50 -0.46
N ASP A 11 -2.78 10.30 -0.29
CA ASP A 11 -1.49 9.82 0.22
C ASP A 11 -1.58 9.36 1.69
N MET A 12 -2.37 10.06 2.51
CA MET A 12 -2.61 9.69 3.91
C MET A 12 -3.37 8.36 4.02
N ILE A 13 -4.42 8.16 3.21
CA ILE A 13 -5.14 6.87 3.17
C ILE A 13 -4.20 5.77 2.69
N MET A 14 -3.44 6.01 1.63
CA MET A 14 -2.48 5.05 1.08
C MET A 14 -1.47 4.61 2.16
N ALA A 15 -0.90 5.56 2.91
CA ALA A 15 0.03 5.27 4.00
C ALA A 15 -0.62 4.45 5.13
N LEU A 16 -1.86 4.78 5.51
CA LEU A 16 -2.59 4.05 6.55
C LEU A 16 -2.94 2.62 6.10
N SER A 17 -3.44 2.45 4.88
CA SER A 17 -3.73 1.12 4.31
C SER A 17 -2.47 0.27 4.21
N PHE A 18 -1.33 0.86 3.84
CA PHE A 18 -0.05 0.18 3.83
C PHE A 18 0.37 -0.29 5.22
N MET A 19 0.24 0.54 6.25
CA MET A 19 0.55 0.14 7.63
C MET A 19 -0.32 -1.04 8.08
N ILE A 20 -1.63 -0.98 7.84
CA ILE A 20 -2.56 -2.05 8.23
C ILE A 20 -2.25 -3.35 7.48
N ALA A 21 -2.02 -3.28 6.15
CA ALA A 21 -1.68 -4.42 5.33
C ALA A 21 -0.34 -5.04 5.77
N SER A 22 0.66 -4.21 6.08
CA SER A 22 1.98 -4.68 6.55
C SER A 22 1.88 -5.38 7.90
N VAL A 23 1.20 -4.79 8.89
CA VAL A 23 1.05 -5.39 10.23
C VAL A 23 0.27 -6.70 10.16
N SER A 24 -0.88 -6.71 9.48
CA SER A 24 -1.67 -7.93 9.31
C SER A 24 -0.90 -9.03 8.57
N GLY A 25 -0.17 -8.67 7.52
CA GLY A 25 0.71 -9.56 6.77
C GLY A 25 1.78 -10.21 7.64
N LEU A 26 2.52 -9.40 8.38
CA LEU A 26 3.57 -9.87 9.29
C LEU A 26 3.04 -10.79 10.40
N ILE A 27 1.79 -10.59 10.83
CA ILE A 27 1.16 -11.42 11.87
C ILE A 27 0.84 -12.83 11.35
N PHE A 28 0.28 -13.00 10.13
CA PHE A 28 -0.11 -14.33 9.64
C PHE A 28 0.95 -15.02 8.76
N PHE A 29 1.87 -14.27 8.15
CA PHE A 29 2.93 -14.78 7.27
C PHE A 29 3.83 -15.87 7.88
N PRO A 30 4.35 -15.75 9.13
CA PRO A 30 5.21 -16.78 9.72
C PRO A 30 4.47 -18.08 10.04
N PHE A 31 3.14 -18.08 9.95
CA PHE A 31 2.29 -19.25 10.16
C PHE A 31 1.76 -19.82 8.83
N SER A 32 2.37 -19.46 7.70
CA SER A 32 2.01 -20.01 6.39
C SER A 32 2.48 -21.45 6.24
N ASP A 33 1.47 -22.33 6.30
CA ASP A 33 1.38 -23.73 5.90
C ASP A 33 2.59 -24.37 5.22
N GLY A 34 3.51 -24.91 6.03
CA GLY A 34 4.34 -26.06 5.67
C GLY A 34 3.97 -27.35 6.42
N VAL A 35 3.49 -27.26 7.67
CA VAL A 35 3.35 -28.45 8.55
C VAL A 35 2.13 -28.41 9.50
N ARG A 36 1.48 -27.26 9.76
CA ARG A 36 0.50 -27.15 10.86
C ARG A 36 -0.82 -26.52 10.44
N ARG A 37 -1.55 -27.21 9.57
CA ARG A 37 -2.90 -26.85 9.09
C ARG A 37 -3.99 -26.81 10.17
N TYR A 38 -3.66 -27.16 11.42
CA TYR A 38 -4.63 -27.40 12.50
C TYR A 38 -4.39 -26.59 13.78
N ILE A 39 -3.28 -25.85 13.88
CA ILE A 39 -3.10 -24.95 15.03
C ILE A 39 -3.69 -23.60 14.63
N SER A 40 -4.93 -23.35 15.07
CA SER A 40 -5.49 -22.01 15.19
C SER A 40 -4.59 -21.21 16.14
N VAL A 41 -3.52 -20.63 15.60
CA VAL A 41 -2.71 -19.64 16.29
C VAL A 41 -3.55 -18.38 16.38
N ASP A 42 -4.33 -18.30 17.47
CA ASP A 42 -5.06 -17.11 17.85
C ASP A 42 -4.02 -16.08 18.29
N PHE A 43 -3.70 -15.14 17.40
CA PHE A 43 -2.88 -14.00 17.76
C PHE A 43 -3.79 -12.96 18.40
N LEU A 44 -3.54 -12.63 19.68
CA LEU A 44 -4.37 -11.71 20.49
C LEU A 44 -5.85 -12.14 20.62
N GLY A 45 -6.14 -13.44 20.57
CA GLY A 45 -7.52 -13.96 20.64
C GLY A 45 -8.33 -13.74 19.35
N ILE A 46 -7.69 -13.28 18.27
CA ILE A 46 -8.31 -13.11 16.96
C ILE A 46 -7.87 -14.26 16.05
N PRO A 47 -8.81 -14.98 15.42
CA PRO A 47 -8.46 -16.10 14.56
C PRO A 47 -7.70 -15.61 13.33
N ARG A 48 -6.76 -16.42 12.83
CA ARG A 48 -5.98 -16.15 11.61
C ARG A 48 -6.84 -15.72 10.42
N ASN A 49 -8.04 -16.30 10.28
CA ASN A 49 -8.95 -15.95 9.19
C ASN A 49 -9.33 -14.47 9.19
N ASN A 50 -9.51 -13.87 10.37
CA ASN A 50 -9.86 -12.46 10.49
C ASN A 50 -8.67 -11.57 10.10
N TRP A 51 -7.44 -11.95 10.51
CA TRP A 51 -6.22 -11.26 10.08
C TRP A 51 -6.03 -11.31 8.56
N LYS A 52 -6.32 -12.46 7.94
CA LYS A 52 -6.31 -12.62 6.48
C LYS A 52 -7.34 -11.72 5.81
N ILE A 53 -8.57 -11.68 6.31
CA ILE A 53 -9.62 -10.80 5.78
C ILE A 53 -9.19 -9.34 5.87
N ILE A 54 -8.68 -8.89 7.02
CA ILE A 54 -8.18 -7.52 7.20
C ILE A 54 -7.05 -7.21 6.22
N HIS A 55 -6.13 -8.15 6.02
CA HIS A 55 -5.04 -8.01 5.06
C HIS A 55 -5.55 -7.88 3.62
N ASP A 56 -6.44 -8.76 3.19
CA ASP A 56 -6.97 -8.78 1.83
C ASP A 56 -7.73 -7.48 1.51
N TRP A 57 -8.58 -7.01 2.44
CA TRP A 57 -9.33 -5.75 2.25
C TRP A 57 -8.44 -4.50 2.32
N SER A 58 -7.48 -4.46 3.26
CA SER A 58 -6.53 -3.33 3.32
C SER A 58 -5.62 -3.29 2.09
N GLY A 59 -5.20 -4.44 1.57
CA GLY A 59 -4.48 -4.57 0.31
C GLY A 59 -5.29 -4.08 -0.89
N LEU A 60 -6.58 -4.42 -0.97
CA LEU A 60 -7.46 -3.93 -2.04
C LEU A 60 -7.58 -2.40 -2.02
N ILE A 61 -7.78 -1.80 -0.85
CA ILE A 61 -7.83 -0.33 -0.68
C ILE A 61 -6.49 0.30 -1.05
N LEU A 62 -5.37 -0.33 -0.65
CA LEU A 62 -4.03 0.12 -1.01
C LEU A 62 -3.83 0.15 -2.53
N VAL A 63 -4.24 -0.91 -3.25
CA VAL A 63 -4.15 -0.96 -4.72
C VAL A 63 -4.96 0.17 -5.36
N LEU A 64 -6.21 0.36 -4.93
CA LEU A 64 -7.07 1.43 -5.46
C LEU A 64 -6.48 2.82 -5.22
N THR A 65 -5.95 3.06 -4.02
CA THR A 65 -5.34 4.36 -3.66
C THR A 65 -4.02 4.60 -4.39
N VAL A 66 -3.19 3.58 -4.60
CA VAL A 66 -1.99 3.66 -5.43
C VAL A 66 -2.34 4.02 -6.88
N VAL A 67 -3.37 3.39 -7.46
CA VAL A 67 -3.80 3.72 -8.83
C VAL A 67 -4.24 5.18 -8.92
N LEU A 68 -5.05 5.66 -7.96
CA LEU A 68 -5.46 7.07 -7.90
C LEU A 68 -4.25 8.00 -7.73
N HIS A 69 -3.30 7.66 -6.86
CA HIS A 69 -2.06 8.41 -6.67
C HIS A 69 -1.27 8.52 -7.99
N LEU A 70 -1.07 7.42 -8.71
CA LEU A 70 -0.36 7.41 -9.98
C LEU A 70 -1.04 8.29 -11.04
N ILE A 71 -2.38 8.27 -11.12
CA ILE A 71 -3.14 9.13 -12.04
C ILE A 71 -2.97 10.61 -11.66
N LEU A 72 -3.08 10.94 -10.37
CA LEU A 72 -2.94 12.33 -9.88
C LEU A 72 -1.52 12.87 -10.08
N HIS A 73 -0.51 12.02 -9.93
CA HIS A 73 0.91 12.40 -10.01
C HIS A 73 1.58 12.07 -11.35
N TRP A 74 0.85 11.54 -12.33
CA TRP A 74 1.40 11.04 -13.61
C TRP A 74 2.35 12.01 -14.31
N LYS A 75 1.97 13.30 -14.40
CA LYS A 75 2.81 14.34 -15.03
C LYS A 75 4.15 14.53 -14.31
N TRP A 76 4.11 14.54 -12.98
CA TRP A 76 5.30 14.66 -12.15
C TRP A 76 6.17 13.41 -12.26
N ILE A 77 5.57 12.20 -12.22
CA ILE A 77 6.27 10.92 -12.37
C ILE A 77 7.02 10.87 -13.70
N VAL A 78 6.32 11.10 -14.82
CA VAL A 78 6.94 11.09 -16.16
C VAL A 78 8.08 12.09 -16.24
N CYS A 79 7.92 13.29 -15.66
CA CYS A 79 9.00 14.25 -15.66
C CYS A 79 10.19 13.79 -14.82
N MET A 80 9.95 13.32 -13.61
CA MET A 80 11.00 12.86 -12.70
C MET A 80 11.76 11.67 -13.30
N THR A 81 11.05 10.71 -13.90
CA THR A 81 11.66 9.57 -14.60
C THR A 81 12.51 10.03 -15.79
N LYS A 82 12.04 11.00 -16.59
CA LYS A 82 12.82 11.59 -17.69
C LYS A 82 14.09 12.27 -17.19
N ASN A 83 14.01 13.05 -16.12
CA ASN A 83 15.15 13.74 -15.51
C ASN A 83 16.16 12.75 -14.92
N PHE A 84 15.70 11.66 -14.32
CA PHE A 84 16.57 10.63 -13.74
C PHE A 84 17.32 9.85 -14.83
N VAL A 85 16.66 9.52 -15.93
CA VAL A 85 17.25 8.79 -17.06
C VAL A 85 18.16 9.68 -17.91
N ARG A 86 17.81 10.96 -18.09
CA ARG A 86 18.51 11.89 -18.98
C ARG A 86 19.34 12.88 -18.16
N ARG A 87 20.56 12.46 -17.79
CA ARG A 87 21.50 13.20 -16.92
C ARG A 87 21.81 14.67 -17.26
N LYS A 88 21.38 15.22 -18.41
CA LYS A 88 21.59 16.64 -18.76
C LYS A 88 20.55 17.15 -19.76
N LYS A 89 19.43 17.67 -19.28
CA LYS A 89 18.85 18.92 -19.81
C LYS A 89 17.80 19.40 -18.81
N LYS A 90 17.89 20.68 -18.42
CA LYS A 90 16.93 21.35 -17.53
C LYS A 90 15.65 21.58 -18.34
N ASP A 91 14.93 20.51 -18.62
CA ASP A 91 13.64 20.59 -19.31
C ASP A 91 12.67 21.20 -18.30
N LYS A 92 11.94 22.25 -18.71
CA LYS A 92 10.93 22.94 -17.90
C LYS A 92 9.73 22.01 -17.68
N CYS A 93 9.90 21.01 -16.83
CA CYS A 93 8.86 20.66 -15.88
C CYS A 93 9.05 21.53 -14.63
#